data_AF-A0A8T4NM42-F1
#
_entry.id   AF-A0A8T4NM42-F1
#
_cell.length_a   1.000
_cell.length_b   1.000
_cell.length_c   1.000
_cell.angle_alpha   90.00
_cell.angle_beta   90.00
_cell.angle_gamma   90.00
#
_symmetry.space_group_name_H-M   'P 1'
#
loop_
_entity.id
_entity.type
_entity.pdbx_description
1 polymer ?
#
loop_
_entity_poly.entity_id
_entity_poly.type
_entity_poly.pdbx_seq_one_letter_code
_entity_poly.pdbx_strand_id
1 'polypeptide(L)'
;MVEITNPKLRELDRKIGDFYKLSDRYFGSLANMHGRAVYKSGLAALLAEADSIKPESEFDGLVLRNIHSNLRLNDLVMDYFTDPNFSLSVREFFDRIAGNGSFEHLEMKVKSPLWVERWEHSEKSQETDNSRVSPFIEEAQKSAKDWLPKLKKDILEYGKSGGYLPNDFDMNILLLPPKSGDKWSYWNSKTRVLSMGSCGFDFFPKNEKVIAVPAKAYNIAFHEILGHAAHQIHSENLPCSLRFTEEIGMITPTKSTTEGVAIDREKQGYTFLRGKLKELDLTEEDVVLLQDKNYLQHQSRCELMHYALTKDRELREKGFDGYEYLLGLTKNPVMARVFKYDFNEGFFDVWKWIGHTLGPIHYEGMVNKTKKEFGEDYLEKEKKDFHKATLKGVWSWEVYPDAVAYFLRNKEKRI
;
A
#
# COMPACT_ATOMS: atom_id res chain seq x y z
N MET A 1 27.71 2.09 6.44
CA MET A 1 26.75 2.01 5.30
C MET A 1 26.49 0.54 5.00
N VAL A 2 25.33 0.13 4.48
CA VAL A 2 25.14 -1.25 4.00
C VAL A 2 25.24 -1.20 2.48
N GLU A 3 26.14 -1.97 1.90
CA GLU A 3 26.46 -1.91 0.48
C GLU A 3 26.62 -3.33 -0.07
N ILE A 4 26.37 -3.48 -1.38
CA ILE A 4 26.66 -4.71 -2.10
C ILE A 4 28.18 -4.86 -2.18
N THR A 5 28.69 -5.96 -1.63
CA THR A 5 30.12 -6.29 -1.64
C THR A 5 30.54 -6.94 -2.96
N ASN A 6 29.71 -7.84 -3.50
CA ASN A 6 29.98 -8.54 -4.74
C ASN A 6 29.92 -7.59 -5.97
N PRO A 7 31.00 -7.43 -6.76
CA PRO A 7 31.02 -6.53 -7.90
C PRO A 7 30.03 -6.89 -9.01
N LYS A 8 29.81 -8.19 -9.28
CA LYS A 8 28.84 -8.66 -10.29
C LYS A 8 27.41 -8.35 -9.86
N LEU A 9 27.10 -8.54 -8.57
CA LEU A 9 25.79 -8.19 -8.03
C LEU A 9 25.53 -6.69 -8.10
N ARG A 10 26.56 -5.85 -7.89
CA ARG A 10 26.44 -4.40 -8.02
C ARG A 10 26.14 -3.97 -9.45
N GLU A 11 26.70 -4.65 -10.44
CA GLU A 11 26.37 -4.42 -11.85
C GLU A 11 24.94 -4.85 -12.16
N LEU A 12 24.54 -6.06 -11.74
CA LEU A 12 23.18 -6.56 -11.90
C LEU A 12 22.15 -5.64 -11.25
N ASP A 13 22.38 -5.18 -10.02
CA ASP A 13 21.48 -4.28 -9.28
C ASP A 13 21.14 -2.99 -10.07
N ARG A 14 22.13 -2.44 -10.79
CA ARG A 14 21.90 -1.27 -11.66
C ARG A 14 20.99 -1.63 -12.84
N LYS A 15 21.25 -2.76 -13.50
CA LYS A 15 20.42 -3.25 -14.62
C LYS A 15 18.97 -3.53 -14.16
N ILE A 16 18.81 -4.09 -12.97
CA ILE A 16 17.48 -4.37 -12.37
C ILE A 16 16.70 -3.08 -12.14
N GLY A 17 17.34 -2.03 -11.61
CA GLY A 17 16.67 -0.74 -11.41
C GLY A 17 16.06 -0.16 -12.70
N ASP A 18 16.72 -0.34 -13.84
CA ASP A 18 16.18 0.09 -15.14
C ASP A 18 15.13 -0.89 -15.69
N PHE A 19 15.30 -2.19 -15.48
CA PHE A 19 14.30 -3.19 -15.84
C PHE A 19 12.98 -3.01 -15.09
N TYR A 20 13.02 -2.58 -13.82
CA TYR A 20 11.83 -2.30 -13.03
C TYR A 20 10.99 -1.13 -13.59
N LYS A 21 11.63 -0.09 -14.12
CA LYS A 21 10.93 0.99 -14.85
C LYS A 21 10.26 0.48 -16.13
N LEU A 22 10.87 -0.50 -16.78
CA LEU A 22 10.31 -1.15 -17.96
C LEU A 22 9.10 -2.04 -17.59
N SER A 23 9.21 -2.76 -16.47
CA SER A 23 8.16 -3.59 -15.88
C SER A 23 6.88 -2.80 -15.65
N ASP A 24 6.94 -1.67 -14.93
CA ASP A 24 5.79 -0.82 -14.63
C ASP A 24 5.01 -0.40 -15.90
N ARG A 25 5.73 -0.04 -16.97
CA ARG A 25 5.11 0.32 -18.26
C ARG A 25 4.34 -0.83 -18.91
N TYR A 26 4.85 -2.05 -18.84
CA TYR A 26 4.24 -3.22 -19.48
C TYR A 26 3.13 -3.86 -18.66
N PHE A 27 3.09 -3.63 -17.33
CA PHE A 27 1.96 -4.00 -16.49
C PHE A 27 0.82 -2.98 -16.51
N GLY A 28 1.09 -1.75 -16.96
CA GLY A 28 0.11 -0.71 -17.17
C GLY A 28 -0.53 -0.75 -18.57
N SER A 29 -0.44 0.36 -19.30
CA SER A 29 -1.14 0.57 -20.57
C SER A 29 -0.66 -0.28 -21.75
N LEU A 30 0.45 -1.02 -21.61
CA LEU A 30 1.08 -1.78 -22.70
C LEU A 30 1.02 -3.30 -22.50
N ALA A 31 0.19 -3.81 -21.58
CA ALA A 31 0.04 -5.24 -21.34
C ALA A 31 -0.56 -5.97 -22.57
N ASN A 32 0.28 -6.56 -23.41
CA ASN A 32 -0.11 -7.34 -24.59
C ASN A 32 0.98 -8.34 -25.00
N MET A 33 0.69 -9.20 -25.99
CA MET A 33 1.63 -10.24 -26.45
C MET A 33 2.97 -9.69 -26.97
N HIS A 34 2.99 -8.51 -27.60
CA HIS A 34 4.23 -7.87 -28.06
C HIS A 34 5.05 -7.35 -26.87
N GLY A 35 4.41 -6.65 -25.93
CA GLY A 35 5.03 -6.21 -24.68
C GLY A 35 5.62 -7.37 -23.87
N ARG A 36 4.88 -8.49 -23.79
CA ARG A 36 5.34 -9.74 -23.18
C ARG A 36 6.64 -10.25 -23.81
N ALA A 37 6.72 -10.30 -25.14
CA ALA A 37 7.91 -10.79 -25.84
C ALA A 37 9.16 -9.94 -25.53
N VAL A 38 9.00 -8.62 -25.51
CA VAL A 38 10.07 -7.67 -25.14
C VAL A 38 10.49 -7.88 -23.68
N TYR A 39 9.52 -7.96 -22.76
CA TYR A 39 9.76 -8.21 -21.34
C TYR A 39 10.53 -9.51 -21.09
N LYS A 40 10.08 -10.62 -21.69
CA LYS A 40 10.68 -11.96 -21.57
C LYS A 40 12.13 -12.00 -22.04
N SER A 41 12.45 -11.31 -23.14
CA SER A 41 13.82 -11.22 -23.66
C SER A 41 14.77 -10.56 -22.66
N GLY A 42 14.35 -9.43 -22.07
CA GLY A 42 15.13 -8.75 -21.02
C GLY A 42 15.25 -9.58 -19.73
N LEU A 43 14.16 -10.23 -19.32
CA LEU A 43 14.10 -11.07 -18.13
C LEU A 43 15.10 -12.24 -18.18
N ALA A 44 15.16 -12.97 -19.30
CA ALA A 44 15.98 -14.18 -19.41
C ALA A 44 17.48 -13.88 -19.20
N ALA A 45 17.96 -12.76 -19.74
CA ALA A 45 19.34 -12.32 -19.54
C ALA A 45 19.63 -11.98 -18.06
N LEU A 46 18.71 -11.29 -17.40
CA LEU A 46 18.84 -10.90 -16.00
C LEU A 46 18.80 -12.11 -15.06
N LEU A 47 17.92 -13.09 -15.31
CA LEU A 47 17.85 -14.33 -14.54
C LEU A 47 19.14 -15.14 -14.66
N ALA A 48 19.65 -15.32 -15.88
CA ALA A 48 20.90 -16.05 -16.10
C ALA A 48 22.10 -15.38 -15.41
N GLU A 49 22.16 -14.04 -15.42
CA GLU A 49 23.18 -13.28 -14.69
C GLU A 49 23.02 -13.48 -13.18
N ALA A 50 21.81 -13.37 -12.65
CA ALA A 50 21.51 -13.57 -11.23
C ALA A 50 21.89 -14.97 -10.73
N ASP A 51 21.51 -16.03 -11.47
CA ASP A 51 21.81 -17.43 -11.13
C ASP A 51 23.32 -17.73 -11.08
N SER A 52 24.12 -16.95 -11.80
CA SER A 52 25.59 -17.12 -11.85
C SER A 52 26.31 -16.49 -10.65
N ILE A 53 25.64 -15.65 -9.86
CA ILE A 53 26.24 -14.88 -8.77
C ILE A 53 26.19 -15.68 -7.48
N LYS A 54 27.35 -15.82 -6.83
CA LYS A 54 27.45 -16.33 -5.46
C LYS A 54 27.55 -15.14 -4.50
N PRO A 55 26.63 -15.01 -3.52
CA PRO A 55 26.71 -13.95 -2.51
C PRO A 55 28.03 -13.98 -1.74
N GLU A 56 28.61 -12.80 -1.46
CA GLU A 56 29.83 -12.67 -0.65
C GLU A 56 29.54 -12.25 0.80
N SER A 57 28.32 -11.77 1.06
CA SER A 57 27.83 -11.37 2.38
C SER A 57 26.36 -11.78 2.58
N GLU A 58 25.89 -11.74 3.83
CA GLU A 58 24.47 -11.95 4.15
C GLU A 58 23.59 -10.93 3.43
N PHE A 59 24.04 -9.66 3.34
CA PHE A 59 23.31 -8.63 2.63
C PHE A 59 23.25 -8.87 1.13
N ASP A 60 24.37 -9.30 0.50
CA ASP A 60 24.37 -9.71 -0.90
C ASP A 60 23.37 -10.84 -1.14
N GLY A 61 23.27 -11.78 -0.19
CA GLY A 61 22.31 -12.89 -0.25
C GLY A 61 20.86 -12.41 -0.21
N LEU A 62 20.54 -11.42 0.63
CA LEU A 62 19.21 -10.82 0.70
C LEU A 62 18.87 -10.06 -0.59
N VAL A 63 19.80 -9.26 -1.12
CA VAL A 63 19.60 -8.51 -2.36
C VAL A 63 19.37 -9.46 -3.52
N LEU A 64 20.20 -10.49 -3.68
CA LEU A 64 20.06 -11.46 -4.76
C LEU A 64 18.73 -12.23 -4.67
N ARG A 65 18.33 -12.68 -3.46
CA ARG A 65 17.01 -13.29 -3.24
C ARG A 65 15.86 -12.36 -3.60
N ASN A 66 15.98 -11.07 -3.26
CA ASN A 66 14.96 -10.07 -3.60
C ASN A 66 14.82 -9.90 -5.12
N ILE A 67 15.95 -9.84 -5.83
CA ILE A 67 15.98 -9.78 -7.30
C ILE A 67 15.30 -11.03 -7.89
N HIS A 68 15.70 -12.23 -7.48
CA HIS A 68 15.08 -13.47 -7.98
C HIS A 68 13.57 -13.53 -7.71
N SER A 69 13.16 -13.19 -6.49
CA SER A 69 11.76 -13.15 -6.08
C SER A 69 10.96 -12.21 -6.99
N ASN A 70 11.39 -10.96 -7.13
CA ASN A 70 10.69 -9.98 -7.95
C ASN A 70 10.65 -10.37 -9.44
N LEU A 71 11.78 -10.81 -10.02
CA LEU A 71 11.83 -11.23 -11.42
C LEU A 71 10.87 -12.40 -11.69
N ARG A 72 10.90 -13.45 -10.86
CA ARG A 72 10.04 -14.63 -10.97
C ARG A 72 8.57 -14.28 -10.80
N LEU A 73 8.23 -13.49 -9.78
CA LEU A 73 6.85 -13.14 -9.47
C LEU A 73 6.25 -12.24 -10.55
N ASN A 74 7.01 -11.26 -11.05
CA ASN A 74 6.56 -10.43 -12.16
C ASN A 74 6.41 -11.23 -13.44
N ASP A 75 7.32 -12.15 -13.77
CA ASP A 75 7.14 -13.00 -14.94
C ASP A 75 5.82 -13.77 -14.89
N LEU A 76 5.48 -14.30 -13.72
CA LEU A 76 4.22 -15.01 -13.51
C LEU A 76 3.00 -14.08 -13.68
N VAL A 77 3.07 -12.85 -13.16
CA VAL A 77 2.02 -11.84 -13.39
C VAL A 77 1.92 -11.52 -14.88
N MET A 78 3.04 -11.32 -15.58
CA MET A 78 3.05 -11.00 -17.02
C MET A 78 2.36 -12.10 -17.83
N ASP A 79 2.72 -13.35 -17.55
CA ASP A 79 2.13 -14.50 -18.22
C ASP A 79 0.63 -14.63 -17.94
N TYR A 80 0.18 -14.39 -16.70
CA TYR A 80 -1.25 -14.42 -16.37
C TYR A 80 -2.07 -13.46 -17.25
N PHE A 81 -1.55 -12.24 -17.47
CA PHE A 81 -2.26 -11.21 -18.23
C PHE A 81 -2.18 -11.36 -19.75
N THR A 82 -1.11 -11.98 -20.26
CA THR A 82 -0.74 -11.86 -21.68
C THR A 82 -0.58 -13.20 -22.39
N ASP A 83 -0.46 -14.32 -21.68
CA ASP A 83 -0.36 -15.64 -22.27
C ASP A 83 -1.74 -16.30 -22.40
N PRO A 84 -2.25 -16.52 -23.63
CA PRO A 84 -3.53 -17.19 -23.84
C PRO A 84 -3.54 -18.66 -23.36
N ASN A 85 -2.36 -19.27 -23.16
CA ASN A 85 -2.22 -20.65 -22.70
C ASN A 85 -1.78 -20.73 -21.23
N PHE A 86 -1.94 -19.66 -20.46
CA PHE A 86 -1.58 -19.65 -19.04
C PHE A 86 -2.33 -20.76 -18.28
N SER A 87 -1.56 -21.66 -17.65
CA SER A 87 -2.05 -22.97 -17.22
C SER A 87 -2.43 -23.08 -15.75
N LEU A 88 -2.01 -22.15 -14.89
CA LEU A 88 -2.35 -22.20 -13.48
C LEU A 88 -3.80 -21.77 -13.26
N SER A 89 -4.47 -22.42 -12.30
CA SER A 89 -5.73 -21.91 -11.78
C SER A 89 -5.55 -20.55 -11.11
N VAL A 90 -6.64 -19.78 -10.96
CA VAL A 90 -6.64 -18.49 -10.25
C VAL A 90 -6.04 -18.62 -8.85
N ARG A 91 -6.44 -19.67 -8.11
CA ARG A 91 -5.94 -19.94 -6.76
C ARG A 91 -4.44 -20.16 -6.76
N GLU A 92 -3.95 -21.07 -7.61
CA GLU A 92 -2.51 -21.38 -7.68
C GLU A 92 -1.68 -20.18 -8.13
N PHE A 93 -2.18 -19.40 -9.09
CA PHE A 93 -1.55 -18.16 -9.53
C PHE A 93 -1.43 -17.17 -8.36
N PHE A 94 -2.55 -16.88 -7.70
CA PHE A 94 -2.60 -15.87 -6.65
C PHE A 94 -1.76 -16.29 -5.44
N ASP A 95 -1.85 -17.54 -5.01
CA ASP A 95 -1.05 -18.07 -3.91
C ASP A 95 0.46 -18.06 -4.25
N ARG A 96 0.85 -18.24 -5.52
CA ARG A 96 2.26 -18.13 -5.92
C ARG A 96 2.80 -16.70 -5.86
N ILE A 97 1.99 -15.68 -6.17
CA ILE A 97 2.43 -14.28 -6.17
C ILE A 97 2.28 -13.58 -4.83
N ALA A 98 1.40 -14.10 -3.96
CA ALA A 98 1.04 -13.48 -2.69
C ALA A 98 1.40 -14.34 -1.46
N GLY A 99 1.76 -15.60 -1.67
CA GLY A 99 2.00 -16.57 -0.61
C GLY A 99 0.81 -17.50 -0.40
N ASN A 100 1.10 -18.73 0.02
CA ASN A 100 0.10 -19.78 0.20
C ASN A 100 -1.03 -19.34 1.15
N GLY A 101 -2.28 -19.60 0.75
CA GLY A 101 -3.47 -19.25 1.53
C GLY A 101 -3.95 -17.81 1.33
N SER A 102 -3.28 -17.01 0.50
CA SER A 102 -3.72 -15.65 0.20
C SER A 102 -5.05 -15.63 -0.56
N PHE A 103 -5.26 -16.57 -1.49
CA PHE A 103 -6.53 -16.66 -2.20
C PHE A 103 -7.66 -17.11 -1.27
N GLU A 104 -7.37 -18.04 -0.36
CA GLU A 104 -8.32 -18.49 0.66
C GLU A 104 -8.69 -17.36 1.62
N HIS A 105 -7.74 -16.50 1.99
CA HIS A 105 -8.02 -15.29 2.75
C HIS A 105 -9.04 -14.40 2.03
N LEU A 106 -8.86 -14.14 0.73
CA LEU A 106 -9.82 -13.37 -0.06
C LEU A 106 -11.19 -14.05 -0.12
N GLU A 107 -11.21 -15.36 -0.33
CA GLU A 107 -12.44 -16.15 -0.40
C GLU A 107 -13.22 -16.10 0.93
N MET A 108 -12.53 -16.17 2.06
CA MET A 108 -13.15 -16.06 3.39
C MET A 108 -13.79 -14.69 3.61
N LYS A 109 -13.18 -13.61 3.10
CA LYS A 109 -13.80 -12.27 3.16
C LYS A 109 -15.11 -12.19 2.39
N VAL A 110 -15.22 -12.91 1.27
CA VAL A 110 -16.44 -13.01 0.48
C VAL A 110 -17.50 -13.91 1.14
N LYS A 111 -17.09 -15.01 1.77
CA LYS A 111 -17.99 -15.96 2.46
C LYS A 111 -18.55 -15.42 3.77
N SER A 112 -17.89 -14.46 4.39
CA SER A 112 -18.31 -13.83 5.65
C SER A 112 -18.37 -12.31 5.52
N PRO A 113 -19.32 -11.79 4.71
CA PRO A 113 -19.48 -10.37 4.49
C PRO A 113 -20.00 -9.68 5.76
N LEU A 114 -19.44 -8.52 6.07
CA LEU A 114 -19.73 -7.71 7.27
C LEU A 114 -20.99 -6.84 7.05
N TRP A 115 -22.13 -7.47 6.76
CA TRP A 115 -23.34 -6.73 6.38
C TRP A 115 -23.90 -5.87 7.51
N VAL A 116 -23.84 -6.34 8.75
CA VAL A 116 -24.34 -5.62 9.93
C VAL A 116 -23.48 -4.38 10.16
N GLU A 117 -22.17 -4.53 10.19
CA GLU A 117 -21.23 -3.43 10.39
C GLU A 117 -21.31 -2.41 9.25
N ARG A 118 -21.50 -2.86 8.00
CA ARG A 118 -21.75 -1.96 6.85
C ARG A 118 -23.04 -1.17 7.01
N TRP A 119 -24.11 -1.83 7.46
CA TRP A 119 -25.40 -1.19 7.69
C TRP A 119 -25.27 -0.12 8.78
N GLU A 120 -24.77 -0.50 9.96
CA GLU A 120 -24.57 0.41 11.09
C GLU A 120 -23.66 1.59 10.73
N HIS A 121 -22.55 1.34 10.02
CA HIS A 121 -21.68 2.41 9.53
C HIS A 121 -22.40 3.33 8.54
N SER A 122 -23.23 2.77 7.65
CA SER A 122 -23.97 3.56 6.66
C SER A 122 -25.01 4.46 7.34
N GLU A 123 -25.73 3.97 8.35
CA GLU A 123 -26.68 4.78 9.12
C GLU A 123 -25.98 5.95 9.80
N LYS A 124 -24.89 5.69 10.54
CA LYS A 124 -24.13 6.74 11.22
C LYS A 124 -23.47 7.73 10.24
N SER A 125 -22.95 7.24 9.11
CA SER A 125 -22.36 8.10 8.08
C SER A 125 -23.40 9.00 7.45
N GLN A 126 -24.62 8.50 7.17
CA GLN A 126 -25.69 9.32 6.61
C GLN A 126 -26.12 10.45 7.54
N GLU A 127 -26.26 10.18 8.84
CA GLU A 127 -26.55 11.22 9.83
C GLU A 127 -25.47 12.31 9.84
N THR A 128 -24.21 11.89 9.82
CA THR A 128 -23.06 12.80 9.75
C THR A 128 -23.08 13.60 8.44
N ASP A 129 -23.27 12.94 7.30
CA ASP A 129 -23.24 13.54 5.96
C ASP A 129 -24.36 14.57 5.75
N ASN A 130 -25.54 14.35 6.33
CA ASN A 130 -26.66 15.32 6.29
C ASN A 130 -26.34 16.64 7.00
N SER A 131 -25.37 16.65 7.92
CA SER A 131 -24.94 17.84 8.64
C SER A 131 -23.67 18.49 8.07
N ARG A 132 -23.05 17.85 7.06
CA ARG A 132 -21.79 18.33 6.49
C ARG A 132 -21.98 19.56 5.62
N VAL A 133 -21.00 20.44 5.71
CA VAL A 133 -20.83 21.56 4.79
C VAL A 133 -19.98 21.11 3.61
N SER A 134 -20.34 21.59 2.43
CA SER A 134 -19.58 21.34 1.21
C SER A 134 -18.11 21.78 1.35
N PRO A 135 -17.13 20.96 0.97
CA PRO A 135 -15.72 21.37 1.00
C PRO A 135 -15.40 22.43 -0.07
N PHE A 136 -16.33 22.72 -0.99
CA PHE A 136 -16.12 23.60 -2.14
C PHE A 136 -16.30 25.09 -1.84
N ILE A 137 -16.72 25.47 -0.64
CA ILE A 137 -16.91 26.87 -0.25
C ILE A 137 -15.62 27.48 0.35
N GLU A 138 -15.51 28.80 0.31
CA GLU A 138 -14.31 29.52 0.76
C GLU A 138 -14.04 29.34 2.26
N GLU A 139 -15.09 29.36 3.07
CA GLU A 139 -15.01 29.22 4.52
C GLU A 139 -14.44 27.86 4.94
N ALA A 140 -14.84 26.78 4.24
CA ALA A 140 -14.31 25.45 4.45
C ALA A 140 -12.81 25.40 4.10
N GLN A 141 -12.42 25.94 2.94
CA GLN A 141 -11.02 25.98 2.53
C GLN A 141 -10.15 26.81 3.48
N LYS A 142 -10.66 27.92 3.99
CA LYS A 142 -9.98 28.72 5.01
C LYS A 142 -9.79 27.94 6.30
N SER A 143 -10.86 27.29 6.81
CA SER A 143 -10.76 26.49 8.03
C SER A 143 -9.80 25.30 7.89
N ALA A 144 -9.73 24.65 6.73
CA ALA A 144 -8.76 23.57 6.49
C ALA A 144 -7.31 24.09 6.44
N LYS A 145 -7.06 25.25 5.82
CA LYS A 145 -5.73 25.87 5.77
C LYS A 145 -5.20 26.18 7.16
N ASP A 146 -6.05 26.62 8.08
CA ASP A 146 -5.66 26.94 9.46
C ASP A 146 -5.14 25.72 10.23
N TRP A 147 -5.54 24.51 9.84
CA TRP A 147 -5.04 23.26 10.45
C TRP A 147 -3.66 22.83 9.93
N LEU A 148 -3.25 23.22 8.73
CA LEU A 148 -2.04 22.67 8.09
C LEU A 148 -0.76 22.89 8.90
N PRO A 149 -0.50 24.06 9.52
CA PRO A 149 0.70 24.25 10.33
C PRO A 149 0.75 23.32 11.54
N LYS A 150 -0.39 23.11 12.21
CA LYS A 150 -0.49 22.20 13.36
C LYS A 150 -0.34 20.75 12.93
N LEU A 151 -1.01 20.33 11.85
CA LEU A 151 -0.86 19.00 11.26
C LEU A 151 0.60 18.70 10.92
N LYS A 152 1.29 19.63 10.22
CA LYS A 152 2.72 19.50 9.90
C LYS A 152 3.55 19.31 11.17
N LYS A 153 3.36 20.18 12.17
CA LYS A 153 4.10 20.13 13.43
C LYS A 153 3.92 18.78 14.12
N ASP A 154 2.67 18.37 14.34
CA ASP A 154 2.34 17.15 15.07
C ASP A 154 2.89 15.89 14.38
N ILE A 155 2.78 15.80 13.05
CA ILE A 155 3.31 14.66 12.27
C ILE A 155 4.84 14.62 12.32
N LEU A 156 5.52 15.77 12.20
CA LEU A 156 6.97 15.82 12.29
C LEU A 156 7.47 15.48 13.70
N GLU A 157 6.82 15.99 14.75
CA GLU A 157 7.16 15.68 16.14
C GLU A 157 6.95 14.19 16.45
N TYR A 158 5.81 13.63 16.08
CA TYR A 158 5.52 12.20 16.25
C TYR A 158 6.51 11.34 15.44
N GLY A 159 6.72 11.68 14.17
CA GLY A 159 7.63 10.98 13.27
C GLY A 159 9.07 10.92 13.78
N LYS A 160 9.62 12.06 14.21
CA LYS A 160 10.99 12.18 14.70
C LYS A 160 11.17 11.49 16.06
N SER A 161 10.25 11.73 16.99
CA SER A 161 10.32 11.12 18.32
C SER A 161 10.16 9.60 18.28
N GLY A 162 9.30 9.08 17.39
CA GLY A 162 9.05 7.65 17.16
C GLY A 162 10.12 6.93 16.35
N GLY A 163 11.11 7.65 15.80
CA GLY A 163 12.19 7.09 14.99
C GLY A 163 11.84 6.85 13.51
N TYR A 164 10.66 7.26 13.06
CA TYR A 164 10.21 7.12 11.67
C TYR A 164 10.90 8.10 10.73
N LEU A 165 11.13 9.33 11.18
CA LEU A 165 11.73 10.39 10.37
C LEU A 165 13.08 10.82 10.94
N PRO A 166 14.06 11.16 10.09
CA PRO A 166 15.29 11.84 10.54
C PRO A 166 15.00 13.18 11.22
N ASN A 167 15.89 13.62 12.10
CA ASN A 167 15.74 14.87 12.86
C ASN A 167 15.66 16.12 11.97
N ASP A 168 16.39 16.10 10.86
CA ASP A 168 16.46 17.15 9.84
C ASP A 168 15.38 17.02 8.76
N PHE A 169 14.51 16.00 8.83
CA PHE A 169 13.42 15.88 7.89
C PHE A 169 12.42 17.04 8.05
N ASP A 170 12.07 17.67 6.93
CA ASP A 170 10.97 18.61 6.80
C ASP A 170 10.15 18.34 5.53
N MET A 171 8.93 18.89 5.50
CA MET A 171 8.00 18.79 4.37
C MET A 171 7.12 20.04 4.26
N ASN A 172 6.54 20.27 3.09
CA ASN A 172 5.45 21.23 2.95
C ASN A 172 4.11 20.51 2.83
N ILE A 173 3.03 21.14 3.30
CA ILE A 173 1.66 20.65 3.07
C ILE A 173 0.95 21.64 2.17
N LEU A 174 0.47 21.17 1.02
CA LEU A 174 -0.30 21.96 0.07
C LEU A 174 -1.75 21.48 0.07
N LEU A 175 -2.68 22.33 0.51
CA LEU A 175 -4.10 22.07 0.31
C LEU A 175 -4.45 22.27 -1.16
N LEU A 176 -4.92 21.21 -1.81
CA LEU A 176 -5.34 21.23 -3.20
C LEU A 176 -6.66 21.99 -3.35
N PRO A 177 -6.86 22.70 -4.48
CA PRO A 177 -8.12 23.36 -4.75
C PRO A 177 -9.25 22.33 -4.86
N PRO A 178 -10.47 22.67 -4.43
CA PRO A 178 -11.60 21.76 -4.54
C PRO A 178 -11.99 21.66 -6.03
N LYS A 179 -11.94 20.45 -6.61
CA LYS A 179 -12.35 20.15 -7.99
C LYS A 179 -13.38 19.02 -8.01
N SER A 180 -14.31 19.03 -8.97
CA SER A 180 -15.23 17.91 -9.20
C SER A 180 -14.43 16.66 -9.59
N GLY A 181 -14.67 15.55 -8.89
CA GLY A 181 -13.84 14.35 -9.00
C GLY A 181 -12.61 14.43 -8.10
N ASP A 182 -12.88 14.43 -6.79
CA ASP A 182 -12.11 13.89 -5.66
C ASP A 182 -10.70 13.45 -6.03
N LYS A 183 -9.68 14.29 -5.80
CA LYS A 183 -8.29 13.86 -6.03
C LYS A 183 -7.49 13.79 -4.75
N TRP A 184 -7.45 12.54 -4.26
CA TRP A 184 -6.33 11.83 -3.64
C TRP A 184 -5.27 12.74 -3.01
N SER A 185 -5.15 12.66 -1.69
CA SER A 185 -3.94 13.11 -1.02
C SER A 185 -2.80 12.18 -1.37
N TYR A 186 -1.60 12.72 -1.57
CA TYR A 186 -0.41 11.91 -1.88
C TYR A 186 0.87 12.63 -1.48
N TRP A 187 1.90 11.86 -1.15
CA TRP A 187 3.26 12.34 -0.97
C TRP A 187 3.98 12.52 -2.31
N ASN A 188 4.48 13.74 -2.59
CA ASN A 188 5.42 13.99 -3.68
C ASN A 188 6.84 14.08 -3.13
N SER A 189 7.63 13.07 -3.43
CA SER A 189 8.99 12.95 -2.91
C SER A 189 10.00 13.89 -3.54
N LYS A 190 9.82 14.24 -4.82
CA LYS A 190 10.73 15.12 -5.57
C LYS A 190 10.66 16.55 -5.04
N THR A 191 9.46 17.00 -4.65
CA THR A 191 9.23 18.35 -4.12
C THR A 191 9.13 18.38 -2.59
N ARG A 192 9.09 17.22 -1.93
CA ARG A 192 8.83 17.05 -0.49
C ARG A 192 7.53 17.71 -0.04
N VAL A 193 6.47 17.52 -0.83
CA VAL A 193 5.15 18.11 -0.61
C VAL A 193 4.14 17.01 -0.33
N LEU A 194 3.44 17.10 0.80
CA LEU A 194 2.16 16.42 1.02
C LEU A 194 1.08 17.22 0.30
N SER A 195 0.57 16.69 -0.80
CA SER A 195 -0.62 17.24 -1.43
C SER A 195 -1.83 16.73 -0.64
N MET A 196 -2.57 17.63 0.01
CA MET A 196 -3.75 17.29 0.79
C MET A 196 -5.00 17.64 0.00
N GLY A 197 -5.82 16.64 -0.33
CA GLY A 197 -7.11 16.86 -0.96
C GLY A 197 -8.10 17.53 0.00
N SER A 198 -9.06 18.28 -0.55
CA SER A 198 -10.08 18.97 0.26
C SER A 198 -10.95 18.02 1.09
N CYS A 199 -11.14 16.77 0.64
CA CYS A 199 -11.84 15.71 1.39
C CYS A 199 -10.99 15.07 2.50
N GLY A 200 -9.76 15.55 2.72
CA GLY A 200 -8.97 15.21 3.90
C GLY A 200 -9.53 15.80 5.19
N PHE A 201 -10.53 16.66 5.11
CA PHE A 201 -11.23 17.23 6.26
C PHE A 201 -12.73 17.00 6.10
N ASP A 202 -13.43 16.81 7.23
CA ASP A 202 -14.87 16.96 7.28
C ASP A 202 -15.22 18.36 7.75
N PHE A 203 -16.32 18.93 7.27
CA PHE A 203 -16.70 20.31 7.56
C PHE A 203 -18.09 20.39 8.16
N PHE A 204 -18.26 21.14 9.24
CA PHE A 204 -19.53 21.26 9.96
C PHE A 204 -19.82 22.70 10.35
N PRO A 205 -21.11 23.08 10.50
CA PRO A 205 -21.47 24.36 11.09
C PRO A 205 -21.26 24.32 12.61
N LYS A 206 -20.58 25.34 13.16
CA LYS A 206 -20.43 25.57 14.61
C LYS A 206 -20.46 27.07 14.89
N ASN A 207 -21.47 27.52 15.64
CA ASN A 207 -21.66 28.94 16.01
C ASN A 207 -21.58 29.89 14.80
N GLU A 208 -22.41 29.65 13.77
CA GLU A 208 -22.47 30.43 12.52
C GLU A 208 -21.20 30.41 11.66
N LYS A 209 -20.20 29.60 12.02
CA LYS A 209 -18.96 29.40 11.25
C LYS A 209 -18.86 27.98 10.73
N VAL A 210 -18.03 27.79 9.71
CA VAL A 210 -17.64 26.46 9.22
C VAL A 210 -16.36 26.06 9.92
N ILE A 211 -16.36 24.89 10.54
CA ILE A 211 -15.18 24.30 11.17
C ILE A 211 -14.74 23.05 10.39
N ALA A 212 -13.43 22.86 10.29
CA ALA A 212 -12.83 21.65 9.75
C ALA A 212 -12.47 20.68 10.88
N VAL A 213 -12.87 19.42 10.73
CA VAL A 213 -12.53 18.28 11.60
C VAL A 213 -11.34 17.54 10.98
N PRO A 214 -10.16 17.50 11.66
CA PRO A 214 -8.91 17.10 11.02
C PRO A 214 -8.62 15.59 11.07
N ALA A 215 -9.51 14.75 11.60
CA ALA A 215 -9.25 13.32 11.84
C ALA A 215 -8.75 12.59 10.58
N LYS A 216 -9.42 12.78 9.45
CA LYS A 216 -9.01 12.22 8.13
C LYS A 216 -7.64 12.73 7.69
N ALA A 217 -7.35 14.02 7.87
CA ALA A 217 -6.09 14.64 7.44
C ALA A 217 -4.91 14.07 8.22
N TYR A 218 -5.07 13.83 9.53
CA TYR A 218 -4.08 13.13 10.34
C TYR A 218 -3.87 11.69 9.85
N ASN A 219 -4.95 10.92 9.68
CA ASN A 219 -4.85 9.53 9.24
C ASN A 219 -4.13 9.41 7.87
N ILE A 220 -4.47 10.29 6.92
CA ILE A 220 -3.78 10.43 5.63
C ILE A 220 -2.30 10.80 5.83
N ALA A 221 -1.98 11.77 6.68
CA ALA A 221 -0.59 12.16 6.91
C ALA A 221 0.24 11.05 7.57
N PHE A 222 -0.36 10.21 8.42
CA PHE A 222 0.30 9.01 8.93
C PHE A 222 0.63 8.03 7.79
N HIS A 223 -0.32 7.78 6.89
CA HIS A 223 -0.13 6.91 5.71
C HIS A 223 0.97 7.46 4.79
N GLU A 224 0.82 8.70 4.34
CA GLU A 224 1.68 9.30 3.31
C GLU A 224 3.07 9.67 3.84
N ILE A 225 3.17 10.19 5.06
CA ILE A 225 4.44 10.74 5.58
C ILE A 225 5.16 9.72 6.45
N LEU A 226 4.46 9.13 7.42
CA LEU A 226 5.10 8.15 8.30
C LEU A 226 5.21 6.78 7.64
N GLY A 227 4.41 6.52 6.59
CA GLY A 227 4.50 5.36 5.72
C GLY A 227 5.42 5.64 4.54
N HIS A 228 4.90 6.20 3.45
CA HIS A 228 5.63 6.32 2.19
C HIS A 228 6.86 7.23 2.26
N ALA A 229 6.74 8.45 2.79
CA ALA A 229 7.89 9.37 2.85
C ALA A 229 9.01 8.81 3.74
N ALA A 230 8.66 8.29 4.93
CA ALA A 230 9.60 7.65 5.84
C ALA A 230 10.30 6.46 5.18
N HIS A 231 9.54 5.56 4.54
CA HIS A 231 10.08 4.38 3.85
C HIS A 231 11.06 4.81 2.75
N GLN A 232 10.74 5.87 2.02
CA GLN A 232 11.62 6.39 0.99
C GLN A 232 12.95 6.94 1.53
N ILE A 233 12.91 7.76 2.57
CA ILE A 233 14.11 8.37 3.15
C ILE A 233 15.04 7.29 3.71
N HIS A 234 14.49 6.31 4.42
CA HIS A 234 15.29 5.19 4.97
C HIS A 234 15.82 4.24 3.88
N SER A 235 15.32 4.37 2.64
CA SER A 235 15.74 3.56 1.50
C SER A 235 16.66 4.29 0.51
N GLU A 236 16.87 5.60 0.67
CA GLU A 236 17.54 6.43 -0.35
C GLU A 236 18.98 5.97 -0.67
N ASN A 237 19.68 5.49 0.36
CA ASN A 237 21.10 5.09 0.29
C ASN A 237 21.28 3.58 0.06
N LEU A 238 20.21 2.84 -0.21
CA LEU A 238 20.28 1.42 -0.51
C LEU A 238 20.64 1.18 -2.00
N PRO A 239 20.99 -0.07 -2.37
CA PRO A 239 21.13 -0.46 -3.78
C PRO A 239 19.91 -0.13 -4.64
N CYS A 240 20.11 0.05 -5.95
CA CYS A 240 19.09 0.53 -6.88
C CYS A 240 17.82 -0.30 -6.84
N SER A 241 17.93 -1.64 -6.79
CA SER A 241 16.79 -2.56 -6.74
C SER A 241 15.98 -2.52 -5.43
N LEU A 242 16.48 -1.82 -4.41
CA LEU A 242 15.89 -1.70 -3.08
C LEU A 242 15.45 -0.27 -2.74
N ARG A 243 15.79 0.72 -3.58
CA ARG A 243 15.36 2.11 -3.35
C ARG A 243 13.86 2.23 -3.56
N PHE A 244 13.20 2.97 -2.67
CA PHE A 244 11.82 3.35 -2.91
C PHE A 244 11.78 4.47 -3.96
N THR A 245 11.42 4.07 -5.17
CA THR A 245 10.99 4.96 -6.24
C THR A 245 9.56 4.58 -6.64
N GLU A 246 8.83 5.47 -7.31
CA GLU A 246 7.45 5.17 -7.76
C GLU A 246 7.45 3.89 -8.61
N GLU A 247 8.43 3.71 -9.48
CA GLU A 247 8.51 2.57 -10.38
C GLU A 247 8.80 1.25 -9.65
N ILE A 248 9.62 1.26 -8.60
CA ILE A 248 9.98 0.06 -7.84
C ILE A 248 8.90 -0.28 -6.79
N GLY A 249 8.31 0.73 -6.17
CA GLY A 249 7.22 0.56 -5.19
C GLY A 249 5.90 0.12 -5.83
N MET A 250 5.73 0.29 -7.14
CA MET A 250 4.50 -0.08 -7.84
C MET A 250 4.47 -1.51 -8.38
N ILE A 251 5.60 -2.20 -8.38
CA ILE A 251 5.67 -3.59 -8.81
C ILE A 251 4.92 -4.48 -7.81
N THR A 252 4.07 -5.39 -8.29
CA THR A 252 3.20 -6.24 -7.46
C THR A 252 3.83 -6.80 -6.17
N PRO A 253 4.96 -7.54 -6.20
CA PRO A 253 5.55 -8.15 -5.01
C PRO A 253 6.09 -7.16 -3.96
N THR A 254 6.48 -5.97 -4.39
CA THR A 254 7.01 -4.91 -3.52
C THR A 254 5.93 -3.92 -3.09
N LYS A 255 4.90 -3.73 -3.91
CA LYS A 255 3.77 -2.86 -3.60
C LYS A 255 3.05 -3.29 -2.32
N SER A 256 2.90 -4.59 -2.10
CA SER A 256 2.34 -5.10 -0.85
C SER A 256 3.17 -4.70 0.36
N THR A 257 4.50 -4.67 0.27
CA THR A 257 5.31 -4.27 1.42
C THR A 257 5.25 -2.76 1.65
N THR A 258 5.30 -1.94 0.60
CA THR A 258 5.23 -0.47 0.72
C THR A 258 3.88 0.00 1.25
N GLU A 259 2.78 -0.57 0.76
CA GLU A 259 1.42 -0.26 1.22
C GLU A 259 1.15 -0.86 2.62
N GLY A 260 1.67 -2.06 2.89
CA GLY A 260 1.56 -2.69 4.20
C GLY A 260 2.20 -1.85 5.31
N VAL A 261 3.38 -1.29 5.03
CA VAL A 261 4.04 -0.32 5.92
C VAL A 261 3.16 0.91 6.11
N ALA A 262 2.64 1.51 5.04
CA ALA A 262 1.84 2.72 5.14
C ALA A 262 0.52 2.51 5.90
N ILE A 263 -0.17 1.39 5.67
CA ILE A 263 -1.39 1.03 6.39
C ILE A 263 -1.12 0.73 7.87
N ASP A 264 0.03 0.16 8.23
CA ASP A 264 0.41 0.04 9.64
C ASP A 264 0.53 1.41 10.31
N ARG A 265 1.10 2.41 9.61
CA ARG A 265 1.17 3.78 10.13
C ARG A 265 -0.20 4.42 10.22
N GLU A 266 -1.05 4.21 9.24
CA GLU A 266 -2.44 4.64 9.26
C GLU A 266 -3.16 4.15 10.53
N LYS A 267 -2.96 2.87 10.92
CA LYS A 267 -3.51 2.30 12.16
C LYS A 267 -3.00 3.02 13.41
N GLN A 268 -1.72 3.41 13.44
CA GLN A 268 -1.17 4.20 14.55
C GLN A 268 -1.75 5.62 14.60
N GLY A 269 -2.21 6.15 13.46
CA GLY A 269 -2.95 7.40 13.39
C GLY A 269 -4.18 7.38 14.29
N TYR A 270 -4.90 6.25 14.41
CA TYR A 270 -6.05 6.16 15.32
C TYR A 270 -5.63 6.26 16.79
N THR A 271 -4.53 5.59 17.18
CA THR A 271 -3.99 5.69 18.55
C THR A 271 -3.55 7.12 18.86
N PHE A 272 -2.91 7.79 17.90
CA PHE A 272 -2.54 9.20 18.04
C PHE A 272 -3.76 10.11 18.24
N LEU A 273 -4.80 9.94 17.41
CA LEU A 273 -6.03 10.73 17.50
C LEU A 273 -6.72 10.54 18.84
N ARG A 274 -6.85 9.30 19.34
CA ARG A 274 -7.39 9.00 20.68
C ARG A 274 -6.60 9.67 21.80
N GLY A 275 -5.28 9.72 21.68
CA GLY A 275 -4.41 10.42 22.62
C GLY A 275 -4.55 11.95 22.60
N LYS A 276 -5.21 12.50 21.57
CA LYS A 276 -5.31 13.95 21.32
C LYS A 276 -6.73 14.47 21.13
N LEU A 277 -7.77 13.71 21.48
CA LEU A 277 -9.18 14.07 21.27
C LEU A 277 -9.50 15.52 21.69
N LYS A 278 -9.17 15.88 22.94
CA LYS A 278 -9.41 17.23 23.47
C LYS A 278 -8.61 18.32 22.75
N GLU A 279 -7.36 18.04 22.37
CA GLU A 279 -6.50 19.00 21.69
C GLU A 279 -6.96 19.28 20.25
N LEU A 280 -7.60 18.28 19.63
CA LEU A 280 -8.06 18.33 18.25
C LEU A 280 -9.55 18.62 18.10
N ASP A 281 -10.27 18.86 19.21
CA ASP A 281 -11.73 19.04 19.26
C ASP A 281 -12.47 17.86 18.60
N LEU A 282 -12.00 16.64 18.87
CA LEU A 282 -12.56 15.38 18.39
C LEU A 282 -13.27 14.62 19.50
N THR A 283 -14.27 13.82 19.10
CA THR A 283 -14.92 12.82 19.94
C THR A 283 -14.34 11.42 19.67
N GLU A 284 -14.58 10.47 20.57
CA GLU A 284 -14.21 9.06 20.31
C GLU A 284 -14.97 8.50 19.10
N GLU A 285 -16.24 8.89 18.92
CA GLU A 285 -17.07 8.48 17.79
C GLU A 285 -16.45 8.91 16.44
N ASP A 286 -15.85 10.10 16.36
CA ASP A 286 -15.17 10.57 15.14
C ASP A 286 -14.02 9.62 14.72
N VAL A 287 -13.26 9.13 15.69
CA VAL A 287 -12.14 8.21 15.44
C VAL A 287 -12.65 6.80 15.11
N VAL A 288 -13.68 6.34 15.81
CA VAL A 288 -14.33 5.03 15.53
C VAL A 288 -14.93 5.01 14.13
N LEU A 289 -15.70 6.02 13.74
CA LEU A 289 -16.29 6.12 12.41
C LEU A 289 -15.23 6.11 11.31
N LEU A 290 -14.12 6.82 11.50
CA LEU A 290 -13.01 6.81 10.55
C LEU A 290 -12.33 5.43 10.47
N GLN A 291 -12.12 4.78 11.61
CA GLN A 291 -11.51 3.45 11.67
C GLN A 291 -12.39 2.39 11.01
N ASP A 292 -13.69 2.41 11.30
CA ASP A 292 -14.68 1.49 10.70
C ASP A 292 -14.76 1.69 9.20
N LYS A 293 -14.78 2.95 8.73
CA LYS A 293 -14.76 3.26 7.29
C LYS A 293 -13.57 2.61 6.59
N ASN A 294 -12.37 2.76 7.13
CA ASN A 294 -11.16 2.22 6.51
C ASN A 294 -11.13 0.69 6.57
N TYR A 295 -11.61 0.09 7.67
CA TYR A 295 -11.78 -1.36 7.78
C TYR A 295 -12.75 -1.92 6.72
N LEU A 296 -13.92 -1.28 6.56
CA LEU A 296 -14.91 -1.66 5.56
C LEU A 296 -14.43 -1.43 4.12
N GLN A 297 -13.65 -0.37 3.88
CA GLN A 297 -13.00 -0.15 2.58
C GLN A 297 -11.96 -1.24 2.27
N HIS A 298 -11.12 -1.62 3.23
CA HIS A 298 -10.17 -2.71 3.04
C HIS A 298 -10.89 -4.04 2.76
N GLN A 299 -11.95 -4.35 3.52
CA GLN A 299 -12.81 -5.51 3.26
C GLN A 299 -13.39 -5.50 1.83
N SER A 300 -13.89 -4.34 1.39
CA SER A 300 -14.42 -4.18 0.03
C SER A 300 -13.35 -4.38 -1.05
N ARG A 301 -12.11 -3.94 -0.82
CA ARG A 301 -10.97 -4.18 -1.73
C ARG A 301 -10.63 -5.67 -1.83
N CYS A 302 -10.67 -6.42 -0.72
CA CYS A 302 -10.46 -7.87 -0.73
C CYS A 302 -11.55 -8.60 -1.54
N GLU A 303 -12.81 -8.23 -1.33
CA GLU A 303 -13.95 -8.79 -2.07
C GLU A 303 -13.85 -8.48 -3.56
N LEU A 304 -13.58 -7.22 -3.92
CA LEU A 304 -13.40 -6.81 -5.31
C LEU A 304 -12.24 -7.56 -5.97
N MET A 305 -11.10 -7.71 -5.29
CA MET A 305 -9.97 -8.49 -5.79
C MET A 305 -10.35 -9.96 -6.04
N HIS A 306 -11.07 -10.59 -5.11
CA HIS A 306 -11.55 -11.96 -5.28
C HIS A 306 -12.43 -12.10 -6.52
N TYR A 307 -13.44 -11.23 -6.65
CA TYR A 307 -14.35 -11.28 -7.79
C TYR A 307 -13.63 -10.96 -9.10
N ALA A 308 -12.74 -9.98 -9.10
CA ALA A 308 -11.92 -9.59 -10.23
C ALA A 308 -11.10 -10.79 -10.75
N LEU A 309 -10.42 -11.51 -9.86
CA LEU A 309 -9.58 -12.67 -10.20
C LEU A 309 -10.37 -13.86 -10.71
N THR A 310 -11.48 -14.20 -10.04
CA THR A 310 -12.36 -15.30 -10.46
C THR A 310 -12.97 -15.01 -11.82
N LYS A 311 -13.35 -13.75 -12.07
CA LYS A 311 -13.99 -13.34 -13.33
C LYS A 311 -13.04 -13.17 -14.50
N ASP A 312 -11.83 -12.64 -14.33
CA ASP A 312 -10.88 -12.45 -15.45
C ASP A 312 -10.64 -13.78 -16.19
N ARG A 313 -10.53 -14.91 -15.48
CA ARG A 313 -10.39 -16.23 -16.11
C ARG A 313 -11.67 -16.75 -16.73
N GLU A 314 -12.82 -16.61 -16.08
CA GLU A 314 -14.11 -17.01 -16.66
C GLU A 314 -14.45 -16.20 -17.93
N LEU A 315 -14.13 -14.90 -17.94
CA LEU A 315 -14.25 -14.00 -19.08
C LEU A 315 -13.40 -14.46 -20.27
N ARG A 316 -12.10 -14.74 -20.03
CA ARG A 316 -11.15 -15.15 -21.08
C ARG A 316 -11.41 -16.55 -21.62
N GLU A 317 -11.93 -17.46 -20.81
CA GLU A 317 -12.09 -18.87 -21.18
C GLU A 317 -13.48 -19.22 -21.73
N LYS A 318 -14.56 -18.52 -21.33
CA LYS A 318 -15.95 -18.97 -21.58
C LYS A 318 -16.91 -17.92 -22.14
N GLY A 319 -16.52 -16.64 -22.15
CA GLY A 319 -17.44 -15.53 -22.43
C GLY A 319 -18.40 -15.34 -21.24
N PHE A 320 -18.29 -14.20 -20.55
CA PHE A 320 -18.97 -13.99 -19.27
C PHE A 320 -20.05 -12.92 -19.39
N ASP A 321 -21.26 -13.25 -18.91
CA ASP A 321 -22.33 -12.27 -18.69
C ASP A 321 -22.31 -11.83 -17.22
N GLY A 322 -21.75 -10.64 -16.99
CA GLY A 322 -21.58 -10.09 -15.64
C GLY A 322 -22.88 -9.76 -14.92
N TYR A 323 -23.98 -9.61 -15.64
CA TYR A 323 -25.29 -9.43 -15.03
C TYR A 323 -25.82 -10.76 -14.48
N GLU A 324 -25.82 -11.82 -15.28
CA GLU A 324 -26.34 -13.13 -14.89
C GLU A 324 -25.56 -13.75 -13.73
N TYR A 325 -24.23 -13.63 -13.73
CA TYR A 325 -23.41 -14.12 -12.62
C TYR A 325 -23.70 -13.41 -11.30
N LEU A 326 -23.74 -12.06 -11.32
CA LEU A 326 -24.03 -11.30 -10.10
C LEU A 326 -25.46 -11.53 -9.62
N LEU A 327 -26.42 -11.68 -10.53
CA LEU A 327 -27.78 -12.01 -10.18
C LEU A 327 -27.84 -13.41 -9.54
N GLY A 328 -27.09 -14.38 -10.07
CA GLY A 328 -26.95 -15.71 -9.52
C GLY A 328 -26.35 -15.72 -8.11
N LEU A 329 -25.31 -14.92 -7.88
CA LEU A 329 -24.57 -14.84 -6.63
C LEU A 329 -25.29 -14.02 -5.55
N THR A 330 -25.70 -12.80 -5.88
CA THR A 330 -26.28 -11.85 -4.92
C THR A 330 -27.78 -12.00 -4.75
N LYS A 331 -28.44 -12.67 -5.71
CA LYS A 331 -29.91 -12.69 -5.84
C LYS A 331 -30.55 -11.29 -5.88
N ASN A 332 -29.78 -10.26 -6.24
CA ASN A 332 -30.22 -8.87 -6.26
C ASN A 332 -30.04 -8.23 -7.65
N PRO A 333 -31.13 -7.98 -8.40
CA PRO A 333 -31.06 -7.44 -9.76
C PRO A 333 -30.58 -5.98 -9.83
N VAL A 334 -30.69 -5.21 -8.74
CA VAL A 334 -30.16 -3.83 -8.67
C VAL A 334 -28.64 -3.88 -8.57
N MET A 335 -28.09 -4.73 -7.69
CA MET A 335 -26.65 -4.96 -7.61
C MET A 335 -26.11 -5.52 -8.93
N ALA A 336 -26.77 -6.52 -9.51
CA ALA A 336 -26.37 -7.06 -10.81
C ALA A 336 -26.31 -5.99 -11.91
N ARG A 337 -27.28 -5.06 -11.94
CA ARG A 337 -27.34 -3.99 -12.94
C ARG A 337 -26.31 -2.88 -12.74
N VAL A 338 -26.01 -2.52 -11.49
CA VAL A 338 -25.01 -1.48 -11.17
C VAL A 338 -23.61 -1.97 -11.55
N PHE A 339 -23.29 -3.21 -11.22
CA PHE A 339 -21.94 -3.73 -11.33
C PHE A 339 -21.67 -4.50 -12.64
N LYS A 340 -22.66 -4.74 -13.51
CA LYS A 340 -22.48 -5.56 -14.73
C LYS A 340 -21.36 -5.08 -15.68
N TYR A 341 -21.06 -3.78 -15.70
CA TYR A 341 -20.04 -3.20 -16.57
C TYR A 341 -18.68 -3.03 -15.89
N ASP A 342 -18.62 -3.10 -14.56
CA ASP A 342 -17.37 -3.06 -13.78
C ASP A 342 -16.44 -4.23 -14.13
N PHE A 343 -16.98 -5.26 -14.79
CA PHE A 343 -16.25 -6.43 -15.29
C PHE A 343 -15.58 -6.23 -16.66
N ASN A 344 -15.86 -5.13 -17.37
CA ASN A 344 -15.29 -4.88 -18.70
C ASN A 344 -14.07 -3.95 -18.71
N GLU A 345 -13.92 -3.06 -17.72
CA GLU A 345 -12.85 -2.06 -17.70
C GLU A 345 -12.10 -1.96 -16.35
N GLY A 346 -12.50 -2.72 -15.32
CA GLY A 346 -12.05 -2.52 -13.94
C GLY A 346 -10.90 -3.40 -13.43
N PHE A 347 -10.52 -4.49 -14.10
CA PHE A 347 -9.57 -5.46 -13.51
C PHE A 347 -8.18 -4.86 -13.23
N PHE A 348 -7.62 -4.09 -14.16
CA PHE A 348 -6.33 -3.43 -13.96
C PHE A 348 -6.37 -2.39 -12.82
N ASP A 349 -7.48 -1.70 -12.64
CA ASP A 349 -7.64 -0.73 -11.55
C ASP A 349 -7.80 -1.43 -10.19
N VAL A 350 -8.51 -2.56 -10.14
CA VAL A 350 -8.54 -3.42 -8.95
C VAL A 350 -7.15 -4.01 -8.66
N TRP A 351 -6.41 -4.42 -9.70
CA TRP A 351 -5.05 -4.95 -9.55
C TRP A 351 -4.09 -3.93 -8.95
N LYS A 352 -4.24 -2.64 -9.28
CA LYS A 352 -3.46 -1.57 -8.64
C LYS A 352 -3.66 -1.54 -7.12
N TRP A 353 -4.77 -2.03 -6.57
CA TRP A 353 -5.00 -2.11 -5.13
C TRP A 353 -4.39 -3.34 -4.46
N ILE A 354 -3.69 -4.21 -5.20
CA ILE A 354 -3.14 -5.44 -4.63
C ILE A 354 -2.27 -5.20 -3.39
N GLY A 355 -1.49 -4.11 -3.38
CA GLY A 355 -0.69 -3.78 -2.20
C GLY A 355 -1.53 -3.36 -0.99
N HIS A 356 -2.65 -2.65 -1.21
CA HIS A 356 -3.58 -2.30 -0.13
C HIS A 356 -4.33 -3.52 0.41
N THR A 357 -4.57 -4.51 -0.45
CA THR A 357 -5.26 -5.76 -0.09
C THR A 357 -4.33 -6.72 0.66
N LEU A 358 -3.11 -6.94 0.17
CA LEU A 358 -2.19 -7.94 0.73
C LEU A 358 -1.17 -7.35 1.72
N GLY A 359 -0.92 -6.05 1.64
CA GLY A 359 0.10 -5.41 2.45
C GLY A 359 -0.08 -5.57 3.95
N PRO A 360 -1.30 -5.44 4.51
CA PRO A 360 -1.53 -5.71 5.93
C PRO A 360 -1.14 -7.14 6.33
N ILE A 361 -1.44 -8.13 5.49
CA ILE A 361 -1.13 -9.56 5.76
C ILE A 361 0.38 -9.79 5.73
N HIS A 362 1.07 -9.24 4.72
CA HIS A 362 2.52 -9.39 4.59
C HIS A 362 3.28 -8.65 5.69
N TYR A 363 2.80 -7.47 6.07
CA TYR A 363 3.36 -6.72 7.18
C TYR A 363 3.17 -7.45 8.51
N GLU A 364 1.98 -7.98 8.78
CA GLU A 364 1.72 -8.80 9.97
C GLU A 364 2.59 -10.06 9.99
N GLY A 365 2.74 -10.75 8.85
CA GLY A 365 3.63 -11.90 8.71
C GLY A 365 5.09 -11.56 9.06
N MET A 366 5.57 -10.39 8.60
CA MET A 366 6.89 -9.86 8.98
C MET A 366 7.00 -9.60 10.48
N VAL A 367 6.01 -8.92 11.09
CA VAL A 367 6.00 -8.65 12.53
C VAL A 367 6.03 -9.94 13.33
N ASN A 368 5.19 -10.92 12.98
CA ASN A 368 5.09 -12.20 13.66
C ASN A 368 6.40 -13.00 13.57
N LYS A 369 7.05 -13.02 12.40
CA LYS A 369 8.35 -13.68 12.25
C LYS A 369 9.44 -12.98 13.07
N THR A 370 9.46 -11.65 13.05
CA THR A 370 10.42 -10.85 13.83
C THR A 370 10.21 -11.05 15.33
N LYS A 371 8.96 -11.06 15.81
CA LYS A 371 8.61 -11.36 17.21
C LYS A 371 9.08 -12.74 17.65
N LYS A 372 8.92 -13.76 16.80
CA LYS A 372 9.42 -15.12 17.08
C LYS A 372 10.93 -15.18 17.22
N GLU A 373 11.66 -14.36 16.47
CA GLU A 373 13.12 -14.35 16.49
C GLU A 373 13.70 -13.55 17.67
N PHE A 374 13.20 -12.33 17.92
CA PHE A 374 13.79 -11.41 18.90
C PHE A 374 13.02 -11.32 20.22
N GLY A 375 11.76 -11.75 20.26
CA GLY A 375 10.85 -11.56 21.40
C GLY A 375 10.14 -10.21 21.41
N GLU A 376 8.92 -10.17 21.96
CA GLU A 376 8.11 -8.94 22.01
C GLU A 376 8.74 -7.86 22.90
N ASP A 377 9.29 -8.24 24.05
CA ASP A 377 9.93 -7.32 25.00
C ASP A 377 11.14 -6.61 24.36
N TYR A 378 11.92 -7.32 23.54
CA TYR A 378 13.02 -6.72 22.79
C TYR A 378 12.51 -5.69 21.80
N LEU A 379 11.45 -6.01 21.03
CA LEU A 379 10.91 -5.10 20.03
C LEU A 379 10.28 -3.85 20.65
N GLU A 380 9.66 -3.96 21.83
CA GLU A 380 9.15 -2.77 22.54
C GLU A 380 10.28 -1.93 23.12
N LYS A 381 11.34 -2.56 23.67
CA LYS A 381 12.54 -1.85 24.13
C LYS A 381 13.26 -1.13 22.99
N GLU A 382 13.41 -1.80 21.84
CA GLU A 382 14.15 -1.32 20.67
C GLU A 382 13.23 -0.74 19.58
N LYS A 383 12.04 -0.26 19.98
CA LYS A 383 10.94 0.18 19.12
C LYS A 383 11.34 1.12 18.00
N LYS A 384 12.19 2.11 18.30
CA LYS A 384 12.65 3.08 17.28
C LYS A 384 13.47 2.42 16.18
N ASP A 385 14.29 1.43 16.52
CA ASP A 385 15.13 0.76 15.54
C ASP A 385 14.36 -0.33 14.81
N PHE A 386 13.37 -0.95 15.47
CA PHE A 386 12.37 -1.76 14.78
C PHE A 386 11.64 -0.95 13.71
N HIS A 387 11.13 0.24 14.05
CA HIS A 387 10.49 1.13 13.09
C HIS A 387 11.41 1.50 11.93
N LYS A 388 12.67 1.83 12.19
CA LYS A 388 13.63 2.11 11.11
C LYS A 388 13.91 0.89 10.26
N ALA A 389 13.96 -0.31 10.84
CA ALA A 389 14.22 -1.55 10.10
C ALA A 389 13.07 -1.88 9.15
N THR A 390 11.80 -1.69 9.55
CA THR A 390 10.63 -1.90 8.68
C THR A 390 10.57 -0.88 7.54
N LEU A 391 11.14 0.31 7.72
CA LEU A 391 11.20 1.37 6.71
C LEU A 391 12.42 1.27 5.77
N LYS A 392 13.32 0.30 5.93
CA LYS A 392 14.54 0.20 5.12
C LYS A 392 14.36 -0.74 3.95
N GLY A 393 14.31 -0.17 2.76
CA GLY A 393 14.35 -0.89 1.49
C GLY A 393 12.99 -1.39 1.03
N VAL A 394 12.83 -1.47 -0.27
CA VAL A 394 11.64 -2.03 -0.91
C VAL A 394 11.94 -3.50 -1.23
N TRP A 395 11.43 -4.37 -0.36
CA TRP A 395 11.64 -5.81 -0.43
C TRP A 395 10.40 -6.50 -0.97
N SER A 396 10.58 -7.59 -1.72
CA SER A 396 9.50 -8.51 -2.00
C SER A 396 9.00 -9.09 -0.67
N TRP A 397 7.71 -9.41 -0.61
CA TRP A 397 7.11 -9.99 0.60
C TRP A 397 7.81 -11.29 1.06
N GLU A 398 8.45 -12.04 0.15
CA GLU A 398 9.21 -13.27 0.46
C GLU A 398 10.49 -13.00 1.26
N VAL A 399 11.12 -11.83 1.05
CA VAL A 399 12.42 -11.48 1.63
C VAL A 399 12.28 -10.47 2.77
N TYR A 400 11.18 -9.71 2.78
CA TYR A 400 10.96 -8.61 3.72
C TYR A 400 11.17 -8.99 5.20
N PRO A 401 10.66 -10.12 5.72
CA PRO A 401 10.93 -10.51 7.11
C PRO A 401 12.41 -10.73 7.42
N ASP A 402 13.15 -11.37 6.51
CA ASP A 402 14.57 -11.65 6.71
C ASP A 402 15.40 -10.35 6.64
N ALA A 403 14.99 -9.41 5.79
CA ALA A 403 15.63 -8.11 5.68
C ALA A 403 15.45 -7.27 6.95
N VAL A 404 14.24 -7.24 7.52
CA VAL A 404 13.99 -6.54 8.80
C VAL A 404 14.84 -7.14 9.92
N ALA A 405 14.86 -8.48 10.02
CA ALA A 405 15.70 -9.17 11.00
C ALA A 405 17.19 -8.87 10.82
N TYR A 406 17.69 -8.86 9.58
CA TYR A 406 19.07 -8.48 9.27
C TYR A 406 19.43 -7.07 9.77
N PHE A 407 18.57 -6.08 9.54
CA PHE A 407 18.82 -4.72 10.00
C PHE A 407 18.77 -4.57 11.51
N LEU A 408 17.94 -5.37 12.20
CA LEU A 408 17.92 -5.44 13.65
C LEU A 408 19.21 -6.05 14.22
N ARG A 409 19.68 -7.19 13.68
CA ARG A 409 20.93 -7.85 14.12
C ARG A 409 22.15 -6.96 13.92
N ASN A 410 22.23 -6.29 12.78
CA ASN A 410 23.41 -5.49 12.42
C ASN A 410 23.37 -4.05 12.95
N LYS A 411 22.45 -3.76 13.87
CA LYS A 411 22.47 -2.53 14.68
C LYS A 411 23.66 -2.51 15.64
N GLU A 412 24.03 -3.67 16.19
CA GLU A 412 25.02 -3.80 17.27
C GLU A 412 26.47 -3.57 16.82
N LYS A 413 26.77 -3.58 15.52
CA LYS A 413 28.12 -3.40 14.98
C LYS A 413 28.46 -1.95 14.60
N ARG A 414 27.62 -0.98 14.97
CA ARG A 414 27.78 0.45 14.62
C ARG A 414 27.94 1.39 15.81
N ILE A 415 28.18 0.86 17.01
CA ILE A 415 28.59 1.63 18.19
C ILE A 415 30.09 1.45 18.39
#